data_AF-A0A661X8I1-F1
#
_entry.id   AF-A0A661X8I1-F1
#
_cell.length_a   1.000
_cell.length_b   1.000
_cell.length_c   1.000
_cell.angle_alpha   90.00
_cell.angle_beta   90.00
_cell.angle_gamma   90.00
#
_symmetry.space_group_name_H-M   'P 1'
#
loop_
_entity.id
_entity.type
_entity.pdbx_description
1 polymer ?
#
loop_
_entity_poly.entity_id
_entity_poly.type
_entity_poly.pdbx_seq_one_letter_code
_entity_poly.pdbx_strand_id
1 'polypeptide(L)'
;MRFVLTLIALAISFSLLVAQVPPQQTTNVPPVLTVPQGAPLPVAPGTPPPPAPQAVPPGPPSPPGVPGIPVAQTIPLQTLTAQFTQARETALQLNKLLLPGKVWFMRAPGGELEVKAGLTYQGVVVALLRFDPQTGQVLPAGVNPHVYTGNLALAEVKKSLSAIAQRLKILPVAEFLEPEACWSFPVTYQNFIVAHVKIYYDGIHVVQDYPANQEMSFYGQ
;
A
#
# COMPACT_ATOMS: atom_id res chain seq x y z
N MET A 1 -33.64 -31.73 -37.89
CA MET A 1 -34.26 -31.58 -36.56
C MET A 1 -34.37 -30.10 -36.24
N ARG A 2 -35.59 -29.56 -36.13
CA ARG A 2 -35.88 -28.14 -35.91
C ARG A 2 -36.06 -27.92 -34.40
N PHE A 3 -35.21 -27.10 -33.78
CA PHE A 3 -35.36 -26.69 -32.38
C PHE A 3 -36.25 -25.45 -32.29
N VAL A 4 -37.33 -25.58 -31.54
CA VAL A 4 -38.32 -24.53 -31.25
C VAL A 4 -37.80 -23.67 -30.10
N LEU A 5 -37.76 -22.35 -30.31
CA LEU A 5 -37.44 -21.33 -29.32
C LEU A 5 -38.70 -21.03 -28.49
N THR A 6 -38.66 -21.29 -27.17
CA THR A 6 -39.73 -20.88 -26.24
C THR A 6 -39.22 -19.70 -25.41
N LEU A 7 -39.73 -18.51 -25.70
CA LEU A 7 -39.52 -17.30 -24.90
C LEU A 7 -40.38 -17.36 -23.64
N ILE A 8 -39.76 -17.31 -22.45
CA ILE A 8 -40.45 -17.13 -21.17
C ILE A 8 -40.21 -15.67 -20.74
N ALA A 9 -41.26 -14.86 -20.76
CA ALA A 9 -41.25 -13.52 -20.21
C ALA A 9 -41.51 -13.59 -18.70
N LEU A 10 -40.47 -13.30 -17.89
CA LEU A 10 -40.57 -13.23 -16.44
C LEU A 10 -40.79 -11.77 -16.02
N ALA A 11 -41.99 -11.45 -15.54
CA ALA A 11 -42.29 -10.16 -14.92
C ALA A 11 -41.70 -10.12 -13.51
N ILE A 12 -40.70 -9.25 -13.29
CA ILE A 12 -40.08 -9.03 -11.99
C ILE A 12 -40.75 -7.81 -11.35
N SER A 13 -41.59 -8.07 -10.33
CA SER A 13 -42.16 -7.05 -9.46
C SER A 13 -41.08 -6.55 -8.48
N PHE A 14 -40.70 -5.28 -8.61
CA PHE A 14 -39.71 -4.63 -7.75
C PHE A 14 -40.42 -4.01 -6.54
N SER A 15 -40.41 -4.70 -5.40
CA SER A 15 -40.88 -4.14 -4.12
C SER A 15 -39.73 -3.36 -3.47
N LEU A 16 -39.90 -2.04 -3.37
CA LEU A 16 -38.99 -1.13 -2.66
C LEU A 16 -39.11 -1.35 -1.14
N LEU A 17 -38.09 -1.98 -0.55
CA LEU A 17 -37.90 -2.02 0.90
C LEU A 17 -36.92 -0.91 1.29
N VAL A 18 -37.44 0.17 1.89
CA VAL A 18 -36.62 1.26 2.43
C VAL A 18 -36.10 0.83 3.80
N ALA A 19 -34.84 0.41 3.87
CA ALA A 19 -34.16 0.13 5.14
C ALA A 19 -33.78 1.46 5.81
N GLN A 20 -34.34 1.73 6.99
CA GLN A 20 -33.92 2.84 7.85
C GLN A 20 -32.52 2.53 8.40
N VAL A 21 -31.55 3.38 8.05
CA VAL A 21 -30.19 3.32 8.58
C VAL A 21 -30.16 4.00 9.96
N PRO A 22 -29.72 3.33 11.04
CA PRO A 22 -29.56 3.96 12.34
C PRO A 22 -28.41 4.99 12.31
N PRO A 23 -28.53 6.10 13.07
CA PRO A 23 -27.50 7.12 13.11
C PRO A 23 -26.21 6.58 13.75
N GLN A 24 -25.10 6.60 12.99
CA GLN A 24 -23.78 6.31 13.54
C GLN A 24 -23.30 7.49 14.39
N GLN A 25 -23.07 7.24 15.67
CA GLN A 25 -22.32 8.14 16.55
C GLN A 25 -20.83 8.06 16.18
N THR A 26 -20.34 9.05 15.45
CA THR A 26 -18.91 9.23 15.21
C THR A 26 -18.28 9.88 16.44
N THR A 27 -17.56 9.09 17.23
CA THR A 27 -16.62 9.63 18.24
C THR A 27 -15.40 10.15 17.50
N ASN A 28 -15.50 11.39 17.05
CA ASN A 28 -14.44 12.12 16.36
C ASN A 28 -13.38 12.54 17.39
N VAL A 29 -12.43 11.66 17.70
CA VAL A 29 -11.20 12.06 18.40
C VAL A 29 -10.21 12.47 17.32
N PRO A 30 -9.88 13.78 17.17
CA PRO A 30 -8.96 14.22 16.15
C PRO A 30 -7.56 13.64 16.40
N PRO A 31 -6.84 13.22 15.35
CA PRO A 31 -5.45 12.83 15.47
C PRO A 31 -4.62 14.03 15.92
N VAL A 32 -3.78 13.82 16.94
CA VAL A 32 -2.78 14.79 17.37
C VAL A 32 -1.75 14.93 16.25
N LEU A 33 -1.91 15.97 15.43
CA LEU A 33 -0.91 16.42 14.47
C LEU A 33 0.34 16.88 15.24
N THR A 34 1.39 16.08 15.21
CA THR A 34 2.73 16.54 15.58
C THR A 34 3.15 17.56 14.52
N VAL A 35 3.11 18.83 14.88
CA VAL A 35 3.51 19.94 14.00
C VAL A 35 5.00 19.80 13.71
N PRO A 36 5.43 19.70 12.44
CA PRO A 36 6.84 19.82 12.09
C PRO A 36 7.34 21.17 12.56
N GLN A 37 8.36 21.15 13.42
CA GLN A 37 9.04 22.33 13.93
C GLN A 37 9.47 23.19 12.73
N GLY A 38 8.81 24.35 12.59
CA GLY A 38 8.92 25.20 11.41
C GLY A 38 10.35 25.64 11.15
N ALA A 39 10.66 25.83 9.86
CA ALA A 39 11.90 26.47 9.43
C ALA A 39 12.05 27.83 10.13
N PRO A 40 13.28 28.20 10.56
CA PRO A 40 13.52 29.46 11.27
C PRO A 40 13.09 30.64 10.40
N LEU A 41 12.25 31.51 10.97
CA LEU A 41 11.84 32.75 10.33
C LEU A 41 13.07 33.65 10.08
N PRO A 42 13.07 34.44 8.98
CA PRO A 42 14.12 35.42 8.74
C PRO A 42 14.14 36.45 9.88
N VAL A 43 15.30 36.61 10.50
CA VAL A 43 15.54 37.52 11.62
C VAL A 43 15.30 38.95 11.15
N ALA A 44 14.38 39.67 11.80
CA ALA A 44 14.11 41.07 11.51
C ALA A 44 15.38 41.92 11.74
N PRO A 45 15.73 42.85 10.82
CA PRO A 45 16.90 43.71 10.97
C PRO A 45 16.80 44.57 12.22
N GLY A 46 17.76 44.46 13.15
CA GLY A 46 17.88 45.34 14.31
C GLY A 46 17.69 44.69 15.69
N THR A 47 17.49 43.37 15.77
CA THR A 47 17.57 42.68 17.06
C THR A 47 19.02 42.33 17.39
N PRO A 48 19.53 42.67 18.59
CA PRO A 48 20.88 42.31 19.00
C PRO A 48 21.02 40.78 19.00
N PRO A 49 22.17 40.24 18.53
CA PRO A 49 22.36 38.80 18.46
C PRO A 49 22.21 38.18 19.85
N PRO A 50 21.51 37.03 19.98
CA PRO A 50 21.42 36.33 21.25
C PRO A 50 22.83 35.98 21.75
N PRO A 51 23.05 35.95 23.08
CA PRO A 51 24.32 35.54 23.67
C PRO A 51 24.76 34.19 23.09
N ALA A 52 26.03 34.10 22.71
CA ALA A 52 26.59 32.86 22.17
C ALA A 52 26.28 31.70 23.14
N PRO A 53 25.78 30.55 22.63
CA PRO A 53 25.55 29.37 23.46
C PRO A 53 26.83 29.05 24.22
N GLN A 54 26.76 29.04 25.55
CA GLN A 54 27.87 28.58 26.37
C GLN A 54 28.24 27.17 25.91
N ALA A 55 29.52 26.95 25.63
CA ALA A 55 30.03 25.65 25.20
C ALA A 55 29.64 24.61 26.27
N VAL A 56 28.70 23.74 25.93
CA VAL A 56 28.34 22.61 26.80
C VAL A 56 29.59 21.74 26.90
N PRO A 57 30.13 21.50 28.11
CA PRO A 57 31.29 20.64 28.27
C PRO A 57 31.00 19.27 27.63
N PRO A 58 31.99 18.66 26.95
CA PRO A 58 31.79 17.39 26.27
C PRO A 58 31.29 16.36 27.29
N GLY A 59 30.06 15.89 27.06
CA GLY A 59 29.49 14.81 27.85
C GLY A 59 30.35 13.54 27.71
N PRO A 60 30.30 12.63 28.70
CA PRO A 60 31.00 11.36 28.61
C PRO A 60 30.61 10.62 27.31
N PRO A 61 31.56 9.92 26.67
CA PRO A 61 31.29 9.17 25.45
C PRO A 61 30.14 8.20 25.70
N SER A 62 29.14 8.22 24.81
CA SER A 62 28.02 7.29 24.88
C SER A 62 28.58 5.86 24.86
N PRO A 63 28.09 4.97 25.75
CA PRO A 63 28.54 3.58 25.75
C PRO A 63 28.31 2.96 24.37
N PRO A 64 29.21 2.07 23.92
CA PRO A 64 29.06 1.38 22.63
C PRO A 64 27.68 0.73 22.57
N GLY A 65 26.90 1.11 21.54
CA GLY A 65 25.53 0.64 21.35
C GLY A 65 25.50 -0.88 21.35
N VAL A 66 24.83 -1.46 22.35
CA VAL A 66 24.61 -2.90 22.41
C VAL A 66 23.86 -3.29 21.13
N PRO A 67 24.36 -4.26 20.33
CA PRO A 67 23.63 -4.77 19.18
C PRO A 67 22.22 -5.16 19.63
N GLY A 68 21.20 -4.53 19.05
CA GLY A 68 19.82 -4.73 19.46
C GLY A 68 19.46 -6.21 19.43
N ILE A 69 19.11 -6.77 20.60
CA ILE A 69 18.59 -8.14 20.66
C ILE A 69 17.29 -8.14 19.87
N PRO A 70 17.15 -8.99 18.83
CA PRO A 70 15.90 -9.09 18.09
C PRO A 70 14.81 -9.55 19.06
N VAL A 71 13.85 -8.67 19.34
CA VAL A 71 12.66 -9.03 20.10
C VAL A 71 11.77 -9.82 19.16
N ALA A 72 11.87 -11.15 19.20
CA ALA A 72 10.88 -12.01 18.56
C ALA A 72 9.55 -11.80 19.29
N GLN A 73 8.61 -11.10 18.65
CA GLN A 73 7.25 -11.00 19.17
C GLN A 73 6.58 -12.37 19.01
N THR A 74 6.60 -13.19 20.06
CA THR A 74 5.84 -14.43 20.09
C THR A 74 4.36 -14.12 20.26
N ILE A 75 3.66 -13.99 19.13
CA ILE A 75 2.19 -13.90 19.11
C ILE A 75 1.63 -15.31 19.31
N PRO A 76 0.76 -15.56 20.30
CA PRO A 76 0.17 -16.87 20.49
C PRO A 76 -0.59 -17.35 19.24
N LEU A 77 -0.41 -18.61 18.84
CA LEU A 77 -1.06 -19.20 17.67
C LEU A 77 -2.60 -19.08 17.73
N GLN A 78 -3.17 -19.17 18.93
CA GLN A 78 -4.60 -18.99 19.16
C GLN A 78 -5.06 -17.59 18.75
N THR A 79 -4.26 -16.56 19.06
CA THR A 79 -4.53 -15.17 18.64
C THR A 79 -4.47 -15.05 17.13
N LEU A 80 -3.46 -15.64 16.48
CA LEU A 80 -3.33 -15.59 15.02
C LEU A 80 -4.53 -16.25 14.33
N THR A 81 -4.85 -17.48 14.71
CA THR A 81 -5.99 -18.21 14.13
C THR A 81 -7.33 -17.52 14.36
N ALA A 82 -7.53 -16.90 15.53
CA ALA A 82 -8.76 -16.14 15.83
C ALA A 82 -8.91 -14.89 14.94
N GLN A 83 -7.82 -14.19 14.63
CA GLN A 83 -7.87 -12.94 13.85
C GLN A 83 -7.85 -13.14 12.33
N PHE A 84 -7.53 -14.34 11.83
CA PHE A 84 -7.48 -14.61 10.40
C PHE A 84 -8.79 -14.28 9.67
N THR A 85 -9.95 -14.61 10.26
CA THR A 85 -11.26 -14.28 9.65
C THR A 85 -11.42 -12.78 9.47
N GLN A 86 -11.06 -11.98 10.48
CA GLN A 86 -11.13 -10.53 10.42
C GLN A 86 -10.16 -9.97 9.38
N ALA A 87 -8.92 -10.47 9.35
CA ALA A 87 -7.93 -10.09 8.35
C ALA A 87 -8.41 -10.33 6.92
N ARG A 88 -9.05 -11.50 6.68
CA ARG A 88 -9.64 -11.85 5.39
C ARG A 88 -10.73 -10.87 4.99
N GLU A 89 -11.65 -10.53 5.89
CA GLU A 89 -12.73 -9.58 5.58
C GLU A 89 -12.17 -8.19 5.28
N THR A 90 -11.20 -7.72 6.06
CA THR A 90 -10.51 -6.44 5.81
C THR A 90 -9.83 -6.45 4.44
N ALA A 91 -9.14 -7.53 4.06
CA ALA A 91 -8.50 -7.67 2.76
C ALA A 91 -9.53 -7.66 1.60
N LEU A 92 -10.66 -8.33 1.76
CA LEU A 92 -11.73 -8.32 0.74
C LEU A 92 -12.39 -6.94 0.59
N GLN A 93 -12.58 -6.21 1.69
CA GLN A 93 -13.07 -4.83 1.66
C GLN A 93 -12.07 -3.90 0.98
N LEU A 94 -10.77 -4.08 1.26
CA LEU A 94 -9.69 -3.31 0.66
C LEU A 94 -9.72 -3.38 -0.87
N ASN A 95 -10.13 -4.51 -1.45
CA ASN A 95 -10.20 -4.68 -2.92
C ASN A 95 -11.03 -3.59 -3.63
N LYS A 96 -12.03 -3.01 -2.94
CA LYS A 96 -12.88 -1.93 -3.49
C LYS A 96 -12.33 -0.53 -3.21
N LEU A 97 -11.36 -0.42 -2.31
CA LEU A 97 -10.81 0.83 -1.80
C LEU A 97 -9.41 1.12 -2.34
N LEU A 98 -8.79 0.15 -3.03
CA LEU A 98 -7.51 0.34 -3.70
C LEU A 98 -7.64 1.36 -4.83
N LEU A 99 -6.80 2.38 -4.79
CA LEU A 99 -6.70 3.41 -5.81
C LEU A 99 -5.39 3.29 -6.58
N PRO A 100 -5.37 3.57 -7.89
CA PRO A 100 -4.14 3.65 -8.65
C PRO A 100 -3.26 4.78 -8.09
N GLY A 101 -2.02 4.46 -7.74
CA GLY A 101 -1.01 5.41 -7.30
C GLY A 101 -0.20 6.00 -8.45
N LYS A 102 0.96 6.54 -8.14
CA LYS A 102 1.91 7.05 -9.14
C LYS A 102 2.64 5.91 -9.84
N VAL A 103 3.18 6.21 -11.02
CA VAL A 103 4.04 5.31 -11.79
C VAL A 103 5.44 5.92 -11.82
N TRP A 104 6.48 5.09 -11.71
CA TRP A 104 7.87 5.53 -11.77
C TRP A 104 8.76 4.55 -12.53
N PHE A 105 9.89 5.10 -13.00
CA PHE A 105 11.00 4.35 -13.54
C PHE A 105 12.13 4.28 -12.53
N MET A 106 12.85 3.17 -12.50
CA MET A 106 14.14 3.08 -11.84
C MET A 106 15.14 2.34 -12.71
N ARG A 107 16.43 2.58 -12.48
CA ARG A 107 17.49 1.69 -12.95
C ARG A 107 17.97 0.84 -11.78
N ALA A 108 17.92 -0.48 -11.95
CA ALA A 108 18.56 -1.40 -11.04
C ALA A 108 20.10 -1.26 -11.12
N PRO A 109 20.87 -1.78 -10.14
CA PRO A 109 22.32 -1.64 -10.13
C PRO A 109 23.04 -2.18 -11.37
N GLY A 110 22.48 -3.17 -12.06
CA GLY A 110 23.03 -3.70 -13.32
C GLY A 110 22.71 -2.83 -14.55
N GLY A 111 21.94 -1.76 -14.37
CA GLY A 111 21.48 -0.86 -15.43
C GLY A 111 20.14 -1.26 -16.05
N GLU A 112 19.50 -2.33 -15.56
CA GLU A 112 18.16 -2.75 -16.00
C GLU A 112 17.12 -1.68 -15.67
N LEU A 113 16.21 -1.44 -16.60
CA LEU A 113 15.08 -0.53 -16.44
C LEU A 113 13.92 -1.27 -15.77
N GLU A 114 13.47 -0.76 -14.62
CA GLU A 114 12.27 -1.22 -13.94
C GLU A 114 11.17 -0.17 -14.08
N VAL A 115 9.95 -0.63 -14.37
CA VAL A 115 8.74 0.20 -14.36
C VAL A 115 7.84 -0.30 -13.24
N LYS A 116 7.45 0.62 -12.36
CA LYS A 116 6.70 0.30 -11.14
C LYS A 116 5.50 1.21 -11.00
N ALA A 117 4.44 0.71 -10.37
CA ALA A 117 3.33 1.54 -9.94
C ALA A 117 2.84 1.13 -8.55
N GLY A 118 2.45 2.12 -7.76
CA GLY A 118 1.86 1.90 -6.45
C GLY A 118 0.37 1.64 -6.56
N LEU A 119 -0.14 0.71 -5.76
CA LEU A 119 -1.55 0.65 -5.38
C LEU A 119 -1.67 1.30 -4.01
N THR A 120 -2.60 2.24 -3.89
CA THR A 120 -2.71 3.09 -2.71
C THR A 120 -4.00 2.85 -1.95
N TYR A 121 -3.91 3.01 -0.64
CA TYR A 121 -5.04 3.07 0.28
C TYR A 121 -4.78 4.21 1.26
N GLN A 122 -5.74 5.12 1.42
CA GLN A 122 -5.59 6.33 2.25
C GLN A 122 -4.32 7.15 1.93
N GLY A 123 -3.91 7.19 0.65
CA GLY A 123 -2.75 7.96 0.18
C GLY A 123 -1.38 7.32 0.41
N VAL A 124 -1.30 6.13 1.01
CA VAL A 124 -0.05 5.37 1.17
C VAL A 124 -0.01 4.15 0.25
N VAL A 125 1.18 3.76 -0.20
CA VAL A 125 1.36 2.54 -1.01
C VAL A 125 1.19 1.30 -0.14
N VAL A 126 0.28 0.41 -0.52
CA VAL A 126 0.01 -0.86 0.19
C VAL A 126 0.35 -2.10 -0.63
N ALA A 127 0.56 -1.94 -1.94
CA ALA A 127 1.02 -2.98 -2.84
C ALA A 127 1.76 -2.37 -4.03
N LEU A 128 2.79 -3.06 -4.52
CA LEU A 128 3.61 -2.67 -5.65
C LEU A 128 3.30 -3.53 -6.89
N LEU A 129 2.97 -2.89 -8.00
CA LEU A 129 2.87 -3.53 -9.31
C LEU A 129 4.15 -3.29 -10.11
N ARG A 130 4.64 -4.33 -10.77
CA ARG A 130 5.76 -4.26 -11.73
C ARG A 130 5.23 -4.36 -13.14
N PHE A 131 5.84 -3.62 -14.06
CA PHE A 131 5.47 -3.61 -15.47
C PHE A 131 6.69 -3.94 -16.34
N ASP A 132 6.42 -4.60 -17.46
CA ASP A 132 7.40 -4.82 -18.50
C ASP A 132 7.79 -3.47 -19.15
N PRO A 133 9.07 -3.06 -19.10
CA PRO A 133 9.53 -1.80 -19.69
C PRO A 133 9.42 -1.74 -21.22
N GLN A 134 9.21 -2.85 -21.92
CA GLN A 134 9.03 -2.89 -23.37
C GLN A 134 7.56 -2.83 -23.77
N THR A 135 6.71 -3.60 -23.09
CA THR A 135 5.30 -3.78 -23.49
C THR A 135 4.31 -3.00 -22.63
N GLY A 136 4.72 -2.52 -21.46
CA GLY A 136 3.83 -1.90 -20.47
C GLY A 136 2.81 -2.86 -19.86
N GLN A 137 2.98 -4.17 -20.03
CA GLN A 137 2.13 -5.18 -19.39
C GLN A 137 2.52 -5.35 -17.92
N VAL A 138 1.53 -5.63 -17.06
CA VAL A 138 1.79 -5.97 -15.66
C VAL A 138 2.43 -7.35 -15.57
N LEU A 139 3.46 -7.47 -14.76
CA LEU A 139 4.23 -8.69 -14.57
C LEU A 139 3.73 -9.48 -13.36
N PRO A 140 3.84 -10.82 -13.39
CA PRO A 140 3.66 -11.64 -12.20
C PRO A 140 4.66 -11.26 -11.09
N ALA A 141 4.22 -11.38 -9.84
CA ALA A 141 5.06 -11.17 -8.67
C ALA A 141 6.31 -12.07 -8.73
N GLY A 142 7.47 -11.48 -8.47
CA GLY A 142 8.76 -12.17 -8.54
C GLY A 142 9.41 -12.20 -9.92
N VAL A 143 8.71 -11.80 -10.99
CA VAL A 143 9.30 -11.69 -12.33
C VAL A 143 10.01 -10.33 -12.50
N ASN A 144 11.30 -10.39 -12.83
CA ASN A 144 12.14 -9.21 -13.04
C ASN A 144 12.77 -9.28 -14.45
N PRO A 145 12.29 -8.47 -15.41
CA PRO A 145 12.82 -8.48 -16.76
C PRO A 145 14.20 -7.79 -16.81
N HIS A 146 15.17 -8.41 -17.47
CA HIS A 146 16.49 -7.83 -17.72
C HIS A 146 16.47 -7.03 -19.02
N VAL A 147 15.96 -5.80 -18.95
CA VAL A 147 15.84 -4.90 -20.11
C VAL A 147 16.61 -3.62 -19.85
N TYR A 148 17.58 -3.28 -20.71
CA TYR A 148 18.45 -2.12 -20.53
C TYR A 148 17.97 -0.86 -21.28
N THR A 149 17.02 -1.04 -22.20
CA THR A 149 16.45 0.00 -23.06
C THR A 149 14.95 -0.19 -23.20
N GLY A 150 14.18 0.88 -23.02
CA GLY A 150 12.74 0.87 -23.23
C GLY A 150 12.27 2.24 -23.74
N ASN A 151 11.32 2.23 -24.67
CA ASN A 151 10.67 3.44 -25.20
C ASN A 151 9.23 3.58 -24.65
N LEU A 152 8.92 2.90 -23.56
CA LEU A 152 7.58 2.90 -22.99
C LEU A 152 7.24 4.29 -22.43
N ALA A 153 6.15 4.87 -22.95
CA ALA A 153 5.66 6.14 -22.44
C ALA A 153 4.96 5.92 -21.10
N LEU A 154 5.44 6.59 -20.03
CA LEU A 154 4.84 6.51 -18.69
C LEU A 154 3.33 6.82 -18.70
N ALA A 155 2.89 7.70 -19.59
CA ALA A 155 1.49 8.06 -19.77
C ALA A 155 0.60 6.87 -20.16
N GLU A 156 1.12 5.92 -20.95
CA GLU A 156 0.40 4.72 -21.35
C GLU A 156 0.23 3.78 -20.16
N VAL A 157 1.29 3.59 -19.37
CA VAL A 157 1.24 2.80 -18.13
C VAL A 157 0.23 3.41 -17.16
N LYS A 158 0.29 4.72 -16.92
CA LYS A 158 -0.68 5.44 -16.09
C LYS A 158 -2.12 5.24 -16.54
N LYS A 159 -2.37 5.34 -17.85
CA LYS A 159 -3.71 5.11 -18.44
C LYS A 159 -4.17 3.67 -18.20
N SER A 160 -3.28 2.68 -18.37
CA SER A 160 -3.59 1.28 -18.15
C SER A 160 -3.81 0.94 -16.67
N LEU A 161 -3.07 1.60 -15.76
CA LEU A 161 -3.08 1.32 -14.33
C LEU A 161 -4.48 1.48 -13.72
N SER A 162 -5.22 2.51 -14.10
CA SER A 162 -6.60 2.70 -13.63
C SER A 162 -7.51 1.54 -14.03
N ALA A 163 -7.38 1.03 -15.26
CA ALA A 163 -8.16 -0.12 -15.74
C ALA A 163 -7.71 -1.43 -15.10
N ILE A 164 -6.41 -1.58 -14.82
CA ILE A 164 -5.85 -2.73 -14.10
C ILE A 164 -6.37 -2.75 -12.66
N ALA A 165 -6.28 -1.63 -11.94
CA ALA A 165 -6.70 -1.50 -10.55
C ALA A 165 -8.16 -1.93 -10.33
N GLN A 166 -9.06 -1.57 -11.26
CA GLN A 166 -10.47 -1.97 -11.22
C GLN A 166 -10.72 -3.48 -11.42
N ARG A 167 -9.76 -4.20 -11.97
CA ARG A 167 -9.85 -5.63 -12.28
C ARG A 167 -9.06 -6.51 -11.32
N LEU A 168 -8.33 -5.90 -10.38
CA LEU A 168 -7.59 -6.63 -9.37
C LEU A 168 -8.54 -7.39 -8.45
N LYS A 169 -8.07 -8.55 -8.00
CA LYS A 169 -8.78 -9.38 -7.03
C LYS A 169 -7.81 -9.85 -5.96
N ILE A 170 -8.08 -9.47 -4.72
CA ILE A 170 -7.41 -10.05 -3.55
C ILE A 170 -8.00 -11.44 -3.30
N LEU A 171 -7.15 -12.46 -3.22
CA LEU A 171 -7.61 -13.82 -2.90
C LEU A 171 -7.80 -13.97 -1.38
N PRO A 172 -8.81 -14.73 -0.92
CA PRO A 172 -9.10 -14.94 0.49
C PRO A 172 -8.20 -16.02 1.13
N VAL A 173 -6.93 -16.07 0.72
CA VAL A 173 -5.90 -16.96 1.26
C VAL A 173 -4.72 -16.09 1.68
N ALA A 174 -4.09 -16.41 2.81
CA ALA A 174 -2.93 -15.66 3.28
C ALA A 174 -1.87 -16.57 3.88
N GLU A 175 -0.64 -16.09 3.81
CA GLU A 175 0.47 -16.55 4.62
C GLU A 175 0.71 -15.57 5.77
N PHE A 176 1.15 -16.06 6.92
CA PHE A 176 1.58 -15.20 8.02
C PHE A 176 3.08 -14.92 7.88
N LEU A 177 3.48 -13.64 7.92
CA LEU A 177 4.86 -13.19 7.74
C LEU A 177 5.46 -12.72 9.07
N GLU A 178 6.55 -13.36 9.46
CA GLU A 178 7.44 -12.93 10.54
C GLU A 178 8.70 -12.29 9.93
N PRO A 179 9.30 -11.24 10.55
CA PRO A 179 8.99 -10.68 11.86
C PRO A 179 7.93 -9.56 11.84
N GLU A 180 7.32 -9.26 10.70
CA GLU A 180 6.39 -8.13 10.53
C GLU A 180 5.04 -8.31 11.23
N ALA A 181 4.73 -9.53 11.70
CA ALA A 181 3.47 -9.89 12.35
C ALA A 181 2.24 -9.49 11.51
N CYS A 182 2.23 -9.90 10.24
CA CYS A 182 1.15 -9.58 9.31
C CYS A 182 0.72 -10.78 8.46
N TRP A 183 -0.52 -10.74 8.00
CA TRP A 183 -1.09 -11.62 6.99
C TRP A 183 -0.85 -11.03 5.60
N SER A 184 -0.19 -11.78 4.73
CA SER A 184 0.06 -11.43 3.33
C SER A 184 -0.98 -12.08 2.42
N PHE A 185 -1.84 -11.27 1.82
CA PHE A 185 -2.87 -11.72 0.87
C PHE A 185 -2.41 -11.44 -0.57
N PRO A 186 -2.44 -12.43 -1.47
CA PRO A 186 -2.04 -12.25 -2.84
C PRO A 186 -3.10 -11.46 -3.62
N VAL A 187 -2.62 -10.51 -4.41
CA VAL A 187 -3.40 -9.70 -5.36
C VAL A 187 -3.22 -10.30 -6.74
N THR A 188 -4.32 -10.58 -7.44
CA THR A 188 -4.30 -11.22 -8.76
C THR A 188 -4.81 -10.32 -9.86
N TYR A 189 -4.26 -10.53 -11.05
CA TYR A 189 -4.70 -9.95 -12.33
C TYR A 189 -4.55 -11.01 -13.41
N GLN A 190 -5.56 -11.19 -14.28
CA GLN A 190 -5.50 -12.12 -15.43
C GLN A 190 -4.94 -13.53 -15.12
N ASN A 191 -5.30 -14.10 -13.95
CA ASN A 191 -4.92 -15.44 -13.46
C ASN A 191 -3.50 -15.58 -12.90
N PHE A 192 -2.76 -14.50 -12.68
CA PHE A 192 -1.47 -14.53 -11.98
C PHE A 192 -1.46 -13.59 -10.77
N ILE A 193 -0.63 -13.92 -9.78
CA ILE A 193 -0.36 -13.04 -8.63
C ILE A 193 0.54 -11.92 -9.11
N VAL A 194 0.17 -10.66 -8.88
CA VAL A 194 0.91 -9.47 -9.32
C VAL A 194 1.50 -8.68 -8.16
N ALA A 195 0.92 -8.80 -6.97
CA ALA A 195 1.38 -8.14 -5.77
C ALA A 195 0.85 -8.87 -4.52
N HIS A 196 1.20 -8.37 -3.35
CA HIS A 196 0.65 -8.79 -2.07
C HIS A 196 0.20 -7.54 -1.31
N VAL A 197 -0.91 -7.65 -0.59
CA VAL A 197 -1.31 -6.66 0.44
C VAL A 197 -1.11 -7.28 1.81
N LYS A 198 -0.68 -6.47 2.77
CA LYS A 198 -0.40 -6.93 4.13
C LYS A 198 -1.44 -6.37 5.10
N ILE A 199 -2.00 -7.22 5.93
CA ILE A 199 -2.90 -6.85 7.03
C ILE A 199 -2.23 -7.24 8.34
N TYR A 200 -2.17 -6.34 9.32
CA TYR A 200 -1.52 -6.61 10.61
C TYR A 200 -2.21 -7.77 11.34
N TYR A 201 -1.52 -8.39 12.32
CA TYR A 201 -2.03 -9.60 12.99
C TYR A 201 -3.38 -9.39 13.70
N ASP A 202 -3.76 -8.16 14.03
CA ASP A 202 -5.07 -7.81 14.59
C ASP A 202 -6.22 -7.89 13.58
N GLY A 203 -5.91 -8.09 12.30
CA GLY A 203 -6.86 -8.27 11.22
C GLY A 203 -7.55 -7.01 10.74
N ILE A 204 -7.22 -5.83 11.25
CA ILE A 204 -7.93 -4.57 10.93
C ILE A 204 -6.99 -3.56 10.26
N HIS A 205 -5.73 -3.48 10.66
CA HIS A 205 -4.82 -2.49 10.12
C HIS A 205 -4.16 -2.95 8.81
N VAL A 206 -4.26 -2.13 7.77
CA VAL A 206 -3.53 -2.35 6.51
C VAL A 206 -2.10 -1.86 6.70
N VAL A 207 -1.13 -2.73 6.40
CA VAL A 207 0.29 -2.41 6.50
C VAL A 207 0.76 -1.82 5.17
N GLN A 208 1.43 -0.67 5.23
CA GLN A 208 2.01 -0.03 4.04
C GLN A 208 3.28 -0.74 3.58
N ASP A 209 3.54 -0.70 2.28
CA ASP A 209 4.81 -1.12 1.68
C ASP A 209 5.79 0.06 1.79
N TYR A 210 6.55 0.10 2.89
CA TYR A 210 7.49 1.20 3.16
C TYR A 210 8.51 1.44 2.04
N PRO A 211 9.22 0.41 1.52
CA PRO A 211 10.11 0.59 0.38
C PRO A 211 9.41 1.19 -0.85
N ALA A 212 8.26 0.63 -1.25
CA ALA A 212 7.54 1.14 -2.41
C ALA A 212 7.00 2.55 -2.20
N ASN A 213 6.55 2.88 -0.98
CA ASN A 213 6.08 4.21 -0.64
C ASN A 213 7.22 5.26 -0.69
N GLN A 214 8.42 4.89 -0.25
CA GLN A 214 9.61 5.73 -0.39
C GLN A 214 9.97 5.93 -1.86
N GLU A 215 10.08 4.84 -2.64
CA GLU A 215 10.36 4.93 -4.08
C GLU A 215 9.34 5.80 -4.81
N MET A 216 8.05 5.61 -4.55
CA MET A 216 6.97 6.40 -5.15
C MET A 216 7.07 7.89 -4.76
N SER A 217 7.49 8.19 -3.53
CA SER A 217 7.65 9.58 -3.08
C SER A 217 8.82 10.28 -3.79
N PHE A 218 9.91 9.56 -4.05
CA PHE A 218 11.10 10.10 -4.72
C PHE A 218 10.96 10.18 -6.24
N TYR A 219 10.37 9.15 -6.87
CA TYR A 219 10.40 8.98 -8.33
C TYR A 219 9.02 9.00 -8.99
N GLY A 220 7.95 8.93 -8.20
CA GLY A 220 6.58 8.87 -8.69
C GLY A 220 6.17 10.14 -9.42
N GLN A 221 5.72 9.97 -10.66
CA GLN A 221 5.15 11.04 -11.49
C GLN A 221 3.66 10.86 -11.67
#